data_AF-A0A356IPQ5-F1
#
_entry.id   AF-A0A356IPQ5-F1
#
_cell.length_a   1.000
_cell.length_b   1.000
_cell.length_c   1.000
_cell.angle_alpha   90.00
_cell.angle_beta   90.00
_cell.angle_gamma   90.00
#
_symmetry.space_group_name_H-M   'P 1'
#
loop_
_entity.id
_entity.type
_entity.pdbx_description
1 polymer ?
#
loop_
_entity_poly.entity_id
_entity_poly.type
_entity_poly.pdbx_seq_one_letter_code
_entity_poly.pdbx_strand_id
1 'polypeptide(L)'
;MFIHADGIKRSISAPGIGNYLTVGRALDCLQQALADSGGLQHSFVMAHGTGTPQNRVTESHILDSLAGAFNIQQWPLAAVKCFLGHSIGVAGGDQIAAALGVFQQGIVPGIRTVTGFAEDVHQTHLSLSNQHRDFGSAHFTGALINAKGFGGNNASAALLSPSWVGRFLKKRYGDQRWHDYQNKHESVQSSQHQYHDAALTSIPASIYRFGEPEIKGEQLSISSSAINIPGYRPLHLKTDFEY
;
A
#
# COMPACT_ATOMS: atom_id res chain seq x y z
N MET A 1 -0.56 -8.23 -1.78
CA MET A 1 0.33 -8.15 -0.60
C MET A 1 0.95 -9.51 -0.38
N PHE A 2 2.24 -9.57 -0.11
CA PHE A 2 2.98 -10.80 0.10
C PHE A 2 3.58 -10.80 1.51
N ILE A 3 3.42 -11.90 2.24
CA ILE A 3 3.88 -12.07 3.62
C ILE A 3 4.77 -13.30 3.67
N HIS A 4 5.92 -13.20 4.34
CA HIS A 4 6.80 -14.34 4.55
C HIS A 4 7.56 -14.24 5.88
N ALA A 5 7.67 -15.38 6.56
CA ALA A 5 8.46 -15.51 7.78
C ALA A 5 9.97 -15.59 7.48
N ASP A 6 10.82 -15.42 8.49
CA ASP A 6 12.28 -15.54 8.33
C ASP A 6 12.83 -16.98 8.39
N GLY A 7 12.00 -17.97 8.77
CA GLY A 7 12.46 -19.33 9.03
C GLY A 7 13.12 -19.48 10.41
N ILE A 8 14.19 -20.29 10.50
CA ILE A 8 14.91 -20.56 11.76
C ILE A 8 15.66 -19.29 12.21
N LYS A 9 15.44 -18.86 13.46
CA LYS A 9 16.03 -17.64 14.04
C LYS A 9 16.76 -17.95 15.34
N ARG A 10 17.90 -17.28 15.55
CA ARG A 10 18.60 -17.26 16.86
C ARG A 10 17.99 -16.25 17.83
N SER A 11 17.66 -15.05 17.34
CA SER A 11 16.98 -14.01 18.12
C SER A 11 15.67 -13.64 17.44
N ILE A 12 14.62 -13.44 18.24
CA ILE A 12 13.27 -13.10 17.77
C ILE A 12 13.20 -11.72 17.09
N SER A 13 14.06 -10.78 17.50
CA SER A 13 14.07 -9.40 17.00
C SER A 13 15.10 -9.15 15.89
N ALA A 14 16.03 -10.08 15.67
CA ALA A 14 17.01 -9.94 14.60
C ALA A 14 16.31 -9.95 13.22
N PRO A 15 16.78 -9.19 12.22
CA PRO A 15 16.30 -9.28 10.85
C PRO A 15 16.59 -10.67 10.28
N GLY A 16 15.82 -11.08 9.26
CA GLY A 16 16.05 -12.34 8.55
C GLY A 16 15.73 -12.22 7.06
N ILE A 17 15.64 -13.38 6.41
CA ILE A 17 15.60 -13.47 4.95
C ILE A 17 14.20 -13.30 4.35
N GLY A 18 13.14 -13.31 5.16
CA GLY A 18 11.77 -13.32 4.66
C GLY A 18 11.45 -12.10 3.79
N ASN A 19 12.08 -10.96 4.09
CA ASN A 19 11.82 -9.72 3.34
C ASN A 19 12.38 -9.73 1.90
N TYR A 20 13.42 -10.53 1.60
CA TYR A 20 13.84 -10.74 0.20
C TYR A 20 12.71 -11.36 -0.62
N LEU A 21 11.99 -12.32 -0.02
CA LEU A 21 10.91 -13.05 -0.68
C LEU A 21 9.68 -12.16 -0.90
N THR A 22 9.32 -11.34 0.09
CA THR A 22 8.17 -10.44 -0.03
C THR A 22 8.45 -9.32 -1.04
N VAL A 23 9.63 -8.69 -1.01
CA VAL A 23 9.99 -7.63 -1.96
C VAL A 23 10.10 -8.20 -3.37
N GLY A 24 10.75 -9.36 -3.55
CA GLY A 24 10.88 -10.00 -4.86
C GLY A 24 9.53 -10.33 -5.49
N ARG A 25 8.59 -10.92 -4.72
CA ARG A 25 7.22 -11.19 -5.21
C ARG A 25 6.43 -9.91 -5.50
N ALA A 26 6.61 -8.87 -4.70
CA ALA A 26 5.96 -7.58 -4.94
C ALA A 26 6.50 -6.89 -6.20
N LEU A 27 7.81 -6.96 -6.46
CA LEU A 27 8.43 -6.45 -7.67
C LEU A 27 8.00 -7.22 -8.91
N ASP A 28 7.95 -8.55 -8.86
CA ASP A 28 7.42 -9.37 -9.96
C ASP A 28 5.96 -9.02 -10.28
N CYS A 29 5.12 -8.86 -9.24
CA CYS A 29 3.75 -8.40 -9.41
C CYS A 29 3.66 -7.01 -10.06
N LEU A 30 4.49 -6.06 -9.63
CA LEU A 30 4.57 -4.73 -10.26
C LEU A 30 5.09 -4.82 -11.71
N GLN A 31 6.09 -5.64 -11.98
CA GLN A 31 6.66 -5.81 -13.31
C GLN A 31 5.61 -6.31 -14.30
N GLN A 32 4.79 -7.29 -13.88
CA GLN A 32 3.69 -7.81 -14.69
C GLN A 32 2.58 -6.76 -14.88
N ALA A 33 2.17 -6.07 -13.80
CA ALA A 33 1.11 -5.07 -13.87
C ALA A 33 1.51 -3.84 -14.70
N LEU A 34 2.78 -3.44 -14.66
CA LEU A 34 3.29 -2.23 -15.32
C LEU A 34 3.90 -2.51 -16.69
N ALA A 35 3.87 -3.75 -17.20
CA ALA A 35 4.47 -4.12 -18.48
C ALA A 35 4.02 -3.22 -19.64
N ASP A 36 2.72 -2.91 -19.70
CA ASP A 36 2.11 -2.04 -20.73
C ASP A 36 2.13 -0.54 -20.36
N SER A 37 2.74 -0.16 -19.23
CA SER A 37 2.70 1.22 -18.70
C SER A 37 4.09 1.76 -18.32
N GLY A 38 5.11 1.43 -19.10
CA GLY A 38 6.48 1.92 -18.93
C GLY A 38 7.32 1.14 -17.91
N GLY A 39 6.78 0.05 -17.35
CA GLY A 39 7.51 -0.87 -16.48
C GLY A 39 7.85 -0.28 -15.11
N LEU A 40 8.82 -0.90 -14.44
CA LEU A 40 9.22 -0.57 -13.06
C LEU A 40 9.86 0.82 -12.90
N GLN A 41 10.26 1.48 -14.00
CA GLN A 41 10.80 2.85 -13.96
C GLN A 41 9.75 3.88 -13.52
N HIS A 42 8.46 3.58 -13.72
CA HIS A 42 7.33 4.38 -13.22
C HIS A 42 6.86 3.91 -11.84
N SER A 43 7.78 3.41 -11.02
CA SER A 43 7.51 3.01 -9.64
C SER A 43 8.48 3.64 -8.64
N PHE A 44 8.06 3.67 -7.39
CA PHE A 44 8.89 4.08 -6.25
C PHE A 44 8.71 3.11 -5.09
N VAL A 45 9.58 3.19 -4.10
CA VAL A 45 9.50 2.39 -2.88
C VAL A 45 9.29 3.27 -1.65
N MET A 46 8.31 2.90 -0.84
CA MET A 46 8.16 3.39 0.53
C MET A 46 8.78 2.36 1.47
N ALA A 47 10.02 2.64 1.88
CA ALA A 47 10.80 1.76 2.73
C ALA A 47 10.21 1.64 4.14
N HIS A 48 10.54 0.55 4.82
CA HIS A 48 10.23 0.37 6.24
C HIS A 48 10.97 1.41 7.07
N GLY A 49 12.27 1.64 6.82
CA GLY A 49 12.99 2.85 7.23
C GLY A 49 12.86 3.21 8.71
N THR A 50 13.21 2.31 9.64
CA THR A 50 13.01 2.52 11.09
C THR A 50 14.04 3.41 11.77
N GLY A 51 15.01 3.95 11.04
CA GLY A 51 16.08 4.78 11.59
C GLY A 51 17.13 4.02 12.40
N THR A 52 17.10 2.67 12.42
CA THR A 52 18.11 1.87 13.14
C THR A 52 19.32 1.53 12.25
N PRO A 53 20.54 1.41 12.81
CA PRO A 53 21.73 1.03 12.06
C PRO A 53 21.57 -0.33 11.36
N GLN A 54 20.95 -1.31 12.02
CA GLN A 54 20.74 -2.62 11.42
C GLN A 54 19.72 -2.58 10.27
N ASN A 55 18.66 -1.77 10.38
CA ASN A 55 17.66 -1.67 9.32
C ASN A 55 18.24 -1.02 8.06
N ARG A 56 19.00 0.08 8.20
CA ARG A 56 19.50 0.81 7.01
C ARG A 56 20.40 -0.08 6.16
N VAL A 57 21.25 -0.91 6.76
CA VAL A 57 22.09 -1.86 6.02
C VAL A 57 21.25 -2.97 5.40
N THR A 58 20.45 -3.68 6.20
CA THR A 58 19.73 -4.87 5.72
C THR A 58 18.63 -4.55 4.71
N GLU A 59 17.85 -3.50 4.93
CA GLU A 59 16.79 -3.11 4.01
C GLU A 59 17.34 -2.54 2.71
N SER A 60 18.35 -1.66 2.79
CA SER A 60 18.95 -1.12 1.57
C SER A 60 19.58 -2.22 0.74
N HIS A 61 20.26 -3.19 1.35
CA HIS A 61 20.80 -4.35 0.63
C HIS A 61 19.71 -5.13 -0.13
N ILE A 62 18.56 -5.40 0.52
CA ILE A 62 17.43 -6.11 -0.11
C ILE A 62 16.91 -5.32 -1.30
N LEU A 63 16.60 -4.03 -1.10
CA LEU A 63 16.02 -3.17 -2.12
C LEU A 63 16.99 -2.95 -3.28
N ASP A 64 18.28 -2.71 -3.00
CA ASP A 64 19.33 -2.47 -4.00
C ASP A 64 19.61 -3.72 -4.84
N SER A 65 19.73 -4.88 -4.19
CA SER A 65 19.97 -6.16 -4.89
C SER A 65 18.81 -6.53 -5.81
N LEU A 66 17.58 -6.38 -5.33
CA LEU A 66 16.39 -6.69 -6.12
C LEU A 66 16.13 -5.62 -7.19
N ALA A 67 16.41 -4.35 -6.92
CA ALA A 67 16.40 -3.33 -7.97
C ALA A 67 17.35 -3.70 -9.11
N GLY A 68 18.58 -4.12 -8.80
CA GLY A 68 19.54 -4.62 -9.80
C GLY A 68 19.03 -5.85 -10.56
N ALA A 69 18.49 -6.86 -9.85
CA ALA A 69 17.94 -8.07 -10.47
C ALA A 69 16.76 -7.80 -11.42
N PHE A 70 15.99 -6.74 -11.16
CA PHE A 70 14.88 -6.28 -11.99
C PHE A 70 15.27 -5.13 -12.94
N ASN A 71 16.57 -4.84 -13.10
CA ASN A 71 17.12 -3.78 -13.97
C ASN A 71 16.59 -2.36 -13.69
N ILE A 72 16.27 -2.06 -12.43
CA ILE A 72 15.93 -0.70 -11.97
C ILE A 72 17.25 0.02 -11.61
N GLN A 73 17.48 1.23 -12.13
CA GLN A 73 18.77 1.92 -11.99
C GLN A 73 18.76 3.06 -10.96
N GLN A 74 17.61 3.73 -10.77
CA GLN A 74 17.48 4.91 -9.92
C GLN A 74 16.16 4.86 -9.16
N TRP A 75 15.88 3.76 -8.47
CA TRP A 75 14.58 3.53 -7.84
C TRP A 75 14.31 4.57 -6.75
N PRO A 76 13.31 5.46 -6.91
CA PRO A 76 13.07 6.49 -5.90
C PRO A 76 12.63 5.86 -4.58
N LEU A 77 13.35 6.18 -3.51
CA LEU A 77 13.07 5.66 -2.17
C LEU A 77 12.64 6.79 -1.23
N ALA A 78 11.55 6.55 -0.51
CA ALA A 78 11.06 7.41 0.57
C ALA A 78 10.90 6.61 1.88
N ALA A 79 10.94 7.29 3.03
CA ALA A 79 10.75 6.68 4.34
C ALA A 79 9.94 7.59 5.27
N VAL A 80 8.61 7.41 5.31
CA VAL A 80 7.68 8.30 6.04
C VAL A 80 7.94 8.39 7.55
N LYS A 81 8.63 7.40 8.15
CA LYS A 81 8.92 7.37 9.58
C LYS A 81 9.82 8.53 10.05
N CYS A 82 10.54 9.19 9.14
CA CYS A 82 11.26 10.41 9.50
C CYS A 82 10.34 11.60 9.82
N PHE A 83 9.06 11.54 9.45
CA PHE A 83 8.06 12.56 9.77
C PHE A 83 7.16 12.14 10.94
N LEU A 84 6.76 10.86 10.99
CA LEU A 84 5.70 10.37 11.89
C LEU A 84 6.23 9.49 13.03
N GLY A 85 7.50 9.10 13.01
CA GLY A 85 8.03 8.04 13.87
C GLY A 85 7.52 6.66 13.46
N HIS A 86 7.56 5.70 14.39
CA HIS A 86 7.08 4.33 14.14
C HIS A 86 5.80 4.03 14.92
N SER A 87 4.66 4.12 14.25
CA SER A 87 3.30 3.85 14.79
C SER A 87 2.97 2.36 14.99
N ILE A 88 3.99 1.50 15.13
CA ILE A 88 3.90 0.05 15.34
C ILE A 88 2.95 -0.63 14.34
N GLY A 89 1.74 -1.02 14.78
CA GLY A 89 0.77 -1.77 13.97
C GLY A 89 0.18 -0.96 12.82
N VAL A 90 0.21 0.38 12.92
CA VAL A 90 -0.38 1.27 11.91
C VAL A 90 0.65 1.72 10.86
N ALA A 91 1.93 1.39 11.05
CA ALA A 91 3.01 1.93 10.22
C ALA A 91 2.88 1.62 8.72
N GLY A 92 2.27 0.49 8.36
CA GLY A 92 1.96 0.17 6.96
C GLY A 92 0.89 1.10 6.37
N GLY A 93 -0.10 1.48 7.17
CA GLY A 93 -1.14 2.46 6.80
C GLY A 93 -0.56 3.84 6.53
N ASP A 94 0.35 4.31 7.39
CA ASP A 94 1.04 5.60 7.20
C ASP A 94 1.82 5.63 5.86
N GLN A 95 2.50 4.51 5.55
CA GLN A 95 3.24 4.35 4.30
C GLN A 95 2.32 4.35 3.07
N ILE A 96 1.16 3.67 3.14
CA ILE A 96 0.17 3.65 2.06
C ILE A 96 -0.44 5.05 1.87
N ALA A 97 -0.83 5.73 2.95
CA ALA A 97 -1.40 7.08 2.89
C ALA A 97 -0.42 8.06 2.24
N ALA A 98 0.86 8.03 2.63
CA ALA A 98 1.90 8.83 2.00
C ALA A 98 2.07 8.49 0.51
N ALA A 99 2.06 7.20 0.15
CA ALA A 99 2.18 6.76 -1.24
C ALA A 99 1.01 7.22 -2.13
N LEU A 100 -0.23 7.25 -1.60
CA LEU A 100 -1.37 7.82 -2.31
C LEU A 100 -1.18 9.31 -2.59
N GLY A 101 -0.59 10.05 -1.64
CA GLY A 101 -0.18 11.45 -1.85
C GLY A 101 0.86 11.59 -2.96
N VAL A 102 1.85 10.68 -3.03
CA VAL A 102 2.84 10.66 -4.13
C VAL A 102 2.16 10.42 -5.48
N PHE A 103 1.20 9.49 -5.58
CA PHE A 103 0.47 9.27 -6.83
C PHE A 103 -0.32 10.50 -7.27
N GLN A 104 -0.90 11.23 -6.33
CA GLN A 104 -1.69 12.43 -6.61
C GLN A 104 -0.81 13.60 -7.06
N GLN A 105 0.28 13.87 -6.33
CA GLN A 105 1.06 15.09 -6.48
C GLN A 105 2.33 14.91 -7.33
N GLY A 106 2.83 13.68 -7.49
CA GLY A 106 4.12 13.42 -8.14
C GLY A 106 5.34 13.71 -7.28
N ILE A 107 5.14 14.09 -6.01
CA ILE A 107 6.22 14.49 -5.10
C ILE A 107 6.62 13.32 -4.22
N VAL A 108 7.84 12.82 -4.37
CA VAL A 108 8.43 11.81 -3.47
C VAL A 108 9.02 12.52 -2.25
N PRO A 109 8.58 12.18 -1.01
CA PRO A 109 9.11 12.81 0.20
C PRO A 109 10.60 12.52 0.42
N GLY A 110 11.38 13.56 0.71
CA GLY A 110 12.76 13.40 1.14
C GLY A 110 12.86 12.87 2.56
N ILE A 111 13.96 12.19 2.87
CA ILE A 111 14.30 11.77 4.23
C ILE A 111 14.90 12.98 4.96
N ARG A 112 14.05 13.86 5.49
CA ARG A 112 14.45 15.21 5.95
C ARG A 112 15.32 15.26 7.20
N THR A 113 15.37 14.18 7.98
CA THR A 113 16.04 14.15 9.29
C THR A 113 17.52 13.76 9.20
N VAL A 114 18.07 13.55 8.01
CA VAL A 114 19.49 13.21 7.80
C VAL A 114 20.25 14.34 7.11
N THR A 115 21.48 14.57 7.55
CA THR A 115 22.44 15.49 6.88
C THR A 115 23.15 14.83 5.70
N GLY A 116 23.24 13.50 5.72
CA GLY A 116 23.77 12.65 4.67
C GLY A 116 23.38 11.19 4.90
N PHE A 117 23.54 10.35 3.88
CA PHE A 117 23.31 8.91 4.01
C PHE A 117 24.57 8.23 4.54
N ALA A 118 24.39 7.24 5.43
CA ALA A 118 25.52 6.50 5.98
C ALA A 118 26.23 5.65 4.92
N GLU A 119 27.54 5.48 5.05
CA GLU A 119 28.38 4.76 4.08
C GLU A 119 28.02 3.27 3.94
N ASP A 120 27.36 2.70 4.95
CA ASP A 120 26.92 1.31 4.98
C ASP A 120 25.54 1.08 4.34
N VAL A 121 24.95 2.11 3.72
CA VAL A 121 23.71 2.01 2.94
C VAL A 121 24.05 1.57 1.51
N HIS A 122 23.43 0.48 1.06
CA HIS A 122 23.53 0.03 -0.32
C HIS A 122 22.63 0.90 -1.21
N GLN A 123 23.19 1.54 -2.22
CA GLN A 123 22.48 2.54 -3.03
C GLN A 123 22.94 2.60 -4.49
N THR A 124 23.45 1.49 -5.03
CA THR A 124 23.87 1.37 -6.43
C THR A 124 22.72 1.66 -7.39
N HIS A 125 21.54 1.13 -7.07
CA HIS A 125 20.31 1.16 -7.87
C HIS A 125 19.20 1.99 -7.21
N LEU A 126 19.43 2.49 -5.99
CA LEU A 126 18.46 3.26 -5.21
C LEU A 126 18.75 4.75 -5.32
N SER A 127 17.69 5.53 -5.46
CA SER A 127 17.77 6.98 -5.51
C SER A 127 17.24 7.58 -4.20
N LEU A 128 18.14 7.77 -3.23
CA LEU A 128 17.82 8.40 -1.95
C LEU A 128 18.00 9.93 -2.02
N SER A 129 17.17 10.67 -1.28
CA SER A 129 17.24 12.13 -1.22
C SER A 129 16.80 12.64 0.15
N ASN A 130 17.51 13.65 0.69
CA ASN A 130 17.06 14.40 1.86
C ASN A 130 16.19 15.62 1.49
N GLN A 131 15.94 15.84 0.19
CA GLN A 131 14.99 16.84 -0.32
C GLN A 131 13.77 16.16 -0.93
N HIS A 132 12.62 16.83 -0.87
CA HIS A 132 11.46 16.46 -1.67
C HIS A 132 11.82 16.55 -3.16
N ARG A 133 11.36 15.57 -3.94
CA ARG A 133 11.62 15.54 -5.38
C ARG A 133 10.30 15.48 -6.12
N ASP A 134 10.12 16.42 -7.02
CA ASP A 134 8.96 16.49 -7.90
C ASP A 134 9.29 15.75 -9.21
N PHE A 135 8.50 14.73 -9.51
CA PHE A 135 8.58 13.95 -10.75
C PHE A 135 7.44 14.31 -11.72
N GLY A 136 6.53 15.21 -11.33
CA GLY A 136 5.31 15.55 -12.03
C GLY A 136 4.14 14.62 -11.69
N SER A 137 2.93 15.18 -11.73
CA SER A 137 1.71 14.40 -11.51
C SER A 137 1.58 13.28 -12.55
N ALA A 138 1.01 12.15 -12.13
CA ALA A 138 0.85 10.93 -12.92
C ALA A 138 2.16 10.25 -13.40
N HIS A 139 3.34 10.71 -12.97
CA HIS A 139 4.61 10.05 -13.30
C HIS A 139 4.68 8.60 -12.78
N PHE A 140 4.26 8.39 -11.53
CA PHE A 140 4.28 7.06 -10.91
C PHE A 140 2.95 6.32 -11.14
N THR A 141 3.06 5.09 -11.64
CA THR A 141 1.93 4.18 -11.84
C THR A 141 1.92 2.99 -10.88
N GLY A 142 3.03 2.75 -10.17
CA GLY A 142 3.10 1.76 -9.11
C GLY A 142 3.95 2.20 -7.93
N ALA A 143 3.76 1.53 -6.80
CA ALA A 143 4.60 1.73 -5.61
C ALA A 143 4.80 0.40 -4.89
N LEU A 144 5.98 0.19 -4.33
CA LEU A 144 6.24 -0.88 -3.39
C LEU A 144 6.20 -0.34 -1.96
N ILE A 145 5.32 -0.88 -1.13
CA ILE A 145 5.28 -0.59 0.31
C ILE A 145 6.00 -1.72 1.03
N ASN A 146 7.08 -1.42 1.75
CA ASN A 146 7.83 -2.41 2.50
C ASN A 146 7.67 -2.25 4.01
N ALA A 147 7.33 -3.32 4.72
CA ALA A 147 7.21 -3.31 6.17
C ALA A 147 7.79 -4.59 6.79
N LYS A 148 8.42 -4.43 7.95
CA LYS A 148 8.98 -5.51 8.76
C LYS A 148 8.55 -5.35 10.21
N GLY A 149 8.64 -6.43 10.98
CA GLY A 149 8.35 -6.46 12.40
C GLY A 149 9.08 -7.61 13.10
N PHE A 150 9.09 -7.56 14.44
CA PHE A 150 9.68 -8.63 15.26
C PHE A 150 8.98 -9.98 15.03
N GLY A 151 9.66 -11.07 15.40
CA GLY A 151 9.15 -12.43 15.19
C GLY A 151 9.34 -12.93 13.76
N GLY A 152 10.11 -12.21 12.95
CA GLY A 152 10.28 -12.51 11.53
C GLY A 152 9.04 -12.22 10.70
N ASN A 153 8.31 -11.16 11.03
CA ASN A 153 7.17 -10.72 10.25
C ASN A 153 7.63 -9.77 9.14
N ASN A 154 7.46 -10.16 7.88
CA ASN A 154 7.80 -9.33 6.74
C ASN A 154 6.60 -9.25 5.80
N ALA A 155 6.34 -8.06 5.27
CA ALA A 155 5.28 -7.83 4.30
C ALA A 155 5.71 -6.80 3.25
N SER A 156 5.40 -7.08 1.99
CA SER A 156 5.54 -6.10 0.92
C SER A 156 4.27 -6.07 0.07
N ALA A 157 3.81 -4.87 -0.27
CA ALA A 157 2.62 -4.67 -1.09
C ALA A 157 2.96 -3.89 -2.37
N ALA A 158 2.49 -4.41 -3.50
CA ALA A 158 2.40 -3.68 -4.75
C ALA A 158 1.12 -2.83 -4.73
N LEU A 159 1.26 -1.51 -4.89
CA LEU A 159 0.16 -0.57 -5.10
C LEU A 159 0.18 -0.09 -6.54
N LEU A 160 -1.00 0.10 -7.13
CA LEU A 160 -1.18 0.66 -8.46
C LEU A 160 -1.90 2.00 -8.35
N SER A 161 -1.46 2.99 -9.12
CA SER A 161 -2.02 4.34 -9.04
C SER A 161 -3.47 4.39 -9.53
N PRO A 162 -4.27 5.38 -9.09
CA PRO A 162 -5.63 5.57 -9.61
C PRO A 162 -5.68 5.70 -11.14
N SER A 163 -4.67 6.32 -11.76
CA SER A 163 -4.60 6.46 -13.22
C SER A 163 -4.35 5.12 -13.92
N TRP A 164 -3.52 4.24 -13.36
CA TRP A 164 -3.35 2.88 -13.86
C TRP A 164 -4.65 2.08 -13.73
N VAL A 165 -5.30 2.14 -12.56
CA VAL A 165 -6.56 1.42 -12.30
C VAL A 165 -7.67 1.89 -13.22
N GLY A 166 -7.79 3.20 -13.47
CA GLY A 166 -8.77 3.74 -14.42
C GLY A 166 -8.57 3.20 -15.84
N ARG A 167 -7.32 3.15 -16.34
CA ARG A 167 -7.01 2.55 -17.65
C ARG A 167 -7.35 1.05 -17.69
N PHE A 168 -7.02 0.31 -16.62
CA PHE A 168 -7.33 -1.11 -16.52
C PHE A 168 -8.84 -1.37 -16.54
N LEU A 169 -9.62 -0.66 -15.72
CA LEU A 169 -11.07 -0.81 -15.66
C LEU A 169 -11.72 -0.45 -17.00
N LYS A 170 -11.29 0.65 -17.62
CA LYS A 170 -11.76 1.03 -18.96
C LYS A 170 -11.48 -0.05 -20.01
N LYS A 171 -10.25 -0.57 -20.06
CA LYS A 171 -9.85 -1.67 -20.97
C LYS A 171 -10.66 -2.95 -20.72
N ARG A 172 -10.91 -3.29 -19.45
CA ARG A 172 -11.60 -4.53 -19.06
C ARG A 172 -13.10 -4.50 -19.32
N TYR A 173 -13.76 -3.37 -19.08
CA TYR A 173 -15.23 -3.26 -19.10
C TYR A 173 -15.79 -2.50 -20.31
N GLY A 174 -14.93 -1.88 -21.12
CA GLY A 174 -15.31 -1.13 -22.32
C GLY A 174 -15.74 0.31 -22.03
N ASP A 175 -15.77 1.14 -23.08
CA ASP A 175 -16.00 2.58 -22.97
C ASP A 175 -17.37 2.92 -22.36
N GLN A 176 -18.44 2.24 -22.76
CA GLN A 176 -19.79 2.55 -22.29
C GLN A 176 -19.94 2.32 -20.78
N ARG A 177 -19.52 1.15 -20.28
CA ARG A 177 -19.62 0.84 -18.84
C ARG A 177 -18.71 1.73 -18.01
N TRP A 178 -17.53 2.08 -18.55
CA TRP A 178 -16.64 3.04 -17.91
C TRP A 178 -17.29 4.42 -17.80
N HIS A 179 -17.93 4.90 -18.86
CA HIS A 179 -18.65 6.16 -18.87
C HIS A 179 -19.84 6.16 -17.87
N ASP A 180 -20.64 5.09 -17.86
CA ASP A 180 -21.74 4.93 -16.90
C ASP A 180 -21.24 4.93 -15.44
N TYR A 181 -20.08 4.34 -15.17
CA TYR A 181 -19.41 4.40 -13.87
C TYR A 181 -18.98 5.82 -13.54
N GLN A 182 -18.33 6.53 -14.47
CA GLN A 182 -17.89 7.91 -14.26
C GLN A 182 -19.08 8.82 -13.90
N ASN A 183 -20.20 8.71 -14.63
CA ASN A 183 -21.40 9.49 -14.37
C ASN A 183 -21.97 9.23 -12.96
N LYS A 184 -21.93 7.97 -12.47
CA LYS A 184 -22.33 7.66 -11.09
C LYS A 184 -21.33 8.20 -10.07
N HIS A 185 -20.05 8.14 -10.40
CA HIS A 185 -18.96 8.57 -9.52
C HIS A 185 -18.95 10.08 -9.28
N GLU A 186 -19.49 10.90 -10.19
CA GLU A 186 -19.60 12.37 -10.01
C GLU A 186 -20.28 12.74 -8.69
N SER A 187 -21.40 12.09 -8.36
CA SER A 187 -22.10 12.32 -7.10
C SER A 187 -21.25 11.95 -5.87
N VAL A 188 -20.49 10.86 -5.95
CA VAL A 188 -19.58 10.41 -4.89
C VAL A 188 -18.45 11.43 -4.71
N GLN A 189 -17.85 11.92 -5.80
CA GLN A 189 -16.80 12.93 -5.74
C GLN A 189 -17.32 14.24 -5.15
N SER A 190 -18.52 14.67 -5.53
CA SER A 190 -19.16 15.83 -4.94
C SER A 190 -19.37 15.67 -3.43
N SER A 191 -19.86 14.51 -2.98
CA SER A 191 -20.01 14.22 -1.54
C SER A 191 -18.67 14.16 -0.80
N GLN A 192 -17.62 13.62 -1.42
CA GLN A 192 -16.27 13.58 -0.86
C GLN A 192 -15.68 14.99 -0.69
N HIS A 193 -15.83 15.87 -1.68
CA HIS A 193 -15.39 17.27 -1.57
C HIS A 193 -16.17 18.01 -0.48
N GLN A 194 -17.49 17.85 -0.43
CA GLN A 194 -18.31 18.47 0.60
C GLN A 194 -17.90 18.00 2.01
N TYR A 195 -17.64 16.70 2.18
CA TYR A 195 -17.13 16.16 3.45
C TYR A 195 -15.75 16.71 3.81
N HIS A 196 -14.83 16.77 2.83
CA HIS A 196 -13.49 17.34 3.02
C HIS A 196 -13.57 18.79 3.49
N ASP A 197 -14.32 19.65 2.79
CA ASP A 197 -14.46 21.07 3.12
C ASP A 197 -15.11 21.26 4.50
N ALA A 198 -16.12 20.45 4.84
CA ALA A 198 -16.73 20.46 6.16
C ALA A 198 -15.72 20.08 7.27
N ALA A 199 -14.85 19.09 7.02
CA ALA A 199 -13.83 18.64 7.95
C ALA A 199 -12.71 19.67 8.21
N LEU A 200 -12.52 20.65 7.31
CA LEU A 200 -11.57 21.75 7.50
C LEU A 200 -12.04 22.79 8.52
N THR A 201 -13.35 22.92 8.72
CA THR A 201 -13.97 23.95 9.56
C THR A 201 -14.63 23.40 10.82
N SER A 202 -14.94 22.10 10.83
CA SER A 202 -15.60 21.44 11.95
C SER A 202 -15.11 20.01 12.09
N ILE A 203 -15.09 19.48 13.32
CA ILE A 203 -14.78 18.07 13.56
C ILE A 203 -16.00 17.24 13.13
N PRO A 204 -15.86 16.29 12.19
CA PRO A 204 -16.96 15.44 11.79
C PRO A 204 -17.51 14.63 12.97
N ALA A 205 -18.83 14.47 13.04
CA ALA A 205 -19.47 13.67 14.07
C ALA A 205 -18.99 12.21 13.98
N SER A 206 -18.44 11.69 15.07
CA SER A 206 -18.08 10.27 15.17
C SER A 206 -19.32 9.40 15.13
N ILE A 207 -19.31 8.36 14.29
CA ILE A 207 -20.36 7.35 14.30
C ILE A 207 -20.12 6.43 15.49
N TYR A 208 -20.82 6.69 16.60
CA TYR A 208 -20.80 5.87 17.82
C TYR A 208 -22.22 5.44 18.17
N ARG A 209 -22.55 4.18 17.83
CA ARG A 209 -23.92 3.64 17.83
C ARG A 209 -24.22 2.76 19.04
N PHE A 210 -23.65 3.12 20.20
CA PHE A 210 -23.89 2.37 21.43
C PHE A 210 -25.37 2.45 21.84
N GLY A 211 -26.00 1.30 22.09
CA GLY A 211 -27.40 1.22 22.48
C GLY A 211 -28.40 1.29 21.33
N GLU A 212 -27.96 1.40 20.07
CA GLU A 212 -28.84 1.12 18.93
C GLU A 212 -29.34 -0.34 18.97
N PRO A 213 -30.55 -0.64 18.48
CA PRO A 213 -31.08 -2.00 18.51
C PRO A 213 -30.13 -3.02 17.85
N GLU A 214 -29.70 -3.99 18.64
CA GLU A 214 -28.88 -5.11 18.15
C GLU A 214 -29.77 -6.15 17.47
N ILE A 215 -29.29 -6.72 16.36
CA ILE A 215 -29.91 -7.91 15.77
C ILE A 215 -29.47 -9.12 16.60
N LYS A 216 -30.45 -9.80 17.20
CA LYS A 216 -30.21 -11.00 17.98
C LYS A 216 -30.29 -12.26 17.12
N GLY A 217 -29.65 -13.33 17.58
CA GLY A 217 -29.62 -14.62 16.87
C GLY A 217 -31.01 -15.19 16.59
N GLU A 218 -31.98 -14.95 17.47
CA GLU A 218 -33.37 -15.42 17.34
C GLU A 218 -34.13 -14.73 16.20
N GLN A 219 -33.62 -13.59 15.72
CA GLN A 219 -34.20 -12.85 14.59
C GLN A 219 -33.65 -13.34 13.24
N LEU A 220 -32.67 -14.25 13.24
CA LEU A 220 -32.11 -14.83 12.03
C LEU A 220 -33.04 -15.93 11.50
N SER A 221 -33.26 -15.94 10.19
CA SER A 221 -33.84 -17.10 9.52
C SER A 221 -32.72 -17.94 8.92
N ILE A 222 -32.55 -19.15 9.44
CA ILE A 222 -31.45 -20.05 9.10
C ILE A 222 -32.00 -21.26 8.34
N SER A 223 -31.38 -21.57 7.21
CA SER A 223 -31.64 -22.77 6.40
C SER A 223 -30.33 -23.44 6.02
N SER A 224 -30.39 -24.64 5.46
CA SER A 224 -29.21 -25.33 4.89
C SER A 224 -28.57 -24.58 3.70
N SER A 225 -29.30 -23.64 3.09
CA SER A 225 -28.83 -22.90 1.91
C SER A 225 -28.40 -21.46 2.20
N ALA A 226 -28.91 -20.85 3.27
CA ALA A 226 -28.72 -19.44 3.54
C ALA A 226 -29.00 -19.05 5.00
N ILE A 227 -28.34 -17.98 5.44
CA ILE A 227 -28.64 -17.24 6.67
C ILE A 227 -29.17 -15.86 6.27
N ASN A 228 -30.38 -15.52 6.71
CA ASN A 228 -30.99 -14.22 6.49
C ASN A 228 -30.88 -13.37 7.76
N ILE A 229 -30.24 -12.21 7.63
CA ILE A 229 -30.08 -11.22 8.69
C ILE A 229 -30.98 -10.02 8.35
N PRO A 230 -31.92 -9.60 9.22
CA PRO A 230 -32.79 -8.46 8.95
C PRO A 230 -32.03 -7.20 8.53
N GLY A 231 -32.44 -6.57 7.41
CA GLY A 231 -31.78 -5.37 6.89
C GLY A 231 -30.51 -5.60 6.05
N TYR A 232 -30.07 -6.85 5.89
CA TYR A 232 -28.91 -7.20 5.08
C TYR A 232 -29.29 -8.12 3.91
N ARG A 233 -28.40 -8.23 2.92
CA ARG A 233 -28.55 -9.23 1.86
C ARG A 233 -28.39 -10.64 2.43
N PRO A 234 -29.13 -11.64 1.94
CA PRO A 234 -28.96 -13.03 2.36
C PRO A 234 -27.52 -13.51 2.20
N LEU A 235 -26.98 -14.17 3.23
CA LEU A 235 -25.72 -14.90 3.14
C LEU A 235 -26.02 -16.30 2.62
N HIS A 236 -25.66 -16.58 1.37
CA HIS A 236 -25.75 -17.94 0.82
C HIS A 236 -24.61 -18.80 1.38
N LEU A 237 -24.96 -19.96 1.92
CA LEU A 237 -24.00 -20.90 2.53
C LEU A 237 -23.36 -21.84 1.51
N LYS A 238 -23.92 -21.92 0.31
CA LYS A 238 -23.36 -22.72 -0.76
C LYS A 238 -21.98 -22.18 -1.13
N THR A 239 -20.96 -23.00 -0.94
CA THR A 239 -19.61 -22.75 -1.44
C THR A 239 -19.44 -23.42 -2.79
N ASP A 240 -18.63 -22.80 -3.65
CA ASP A 240 -18.14 -23.44 -4.87
C ASP A 240 -17.04 -24.43 -4.48
N PHE A 241 -17.44 -25.55 -3.87
CA PHE A 241 -16.55 -26.67 -3.64
C PHE A 241 -16.52 -27.50 -4.93
N GLU A 242 -15.42 -27.40 -5.67
CA GLU A 242 -15.24 -28.01 -7.00
C GLU A 242 -14.85 -29.51 -6.97
N TYR A 243 -14.91 -30.17 -5.81
CA TYR A 243 -14.67 -31.61 -5.66
C TYR A 243 -15.96 -32.38 -5.36
#